data_AF-A0A434M728-F1
#
_entry.id   AF-A0A434M728-F1
#
_cell.length_a   1.000
_cell.length_b   1.000
_cell.length_c   1.000
_cell.angle_alpha   90.00
_cell.angle_beta   90.00
_cell.angle_gamma   90.00
#
_symmetry.space_group_name_H-M   'P 1'
#
loop_
_entity.id
_entity.type
_entity.pdbx_description
1 polymer ?
#
loop_
_entity_poly.entity_id
_entity_poly.type
_entity_poly.pdbx_seq_one_letter_code
_entity_poly.pdbx_strand_id
1 'polypeptide(L)' 'MSLLTTIDTNPAFTPKEALPLPERLISGTPSFKTWAQDASKGEKVLTGVW' A
#
# COMPACT_ATOMS: atom_id res chain seq x y z
N MET A 1 19.05 -16.46 10.21
CA MET A 1 17.67 -16.06 9.86
C MET A 1 17.46 -14.65 10.38
N SER A 2 17.30 -13.66 9.50
CA SER A 2 17.07 -12.27 9.92
C SER A 2 15.60 -12.07 10.32
N LEU A 3 15.35 -11.30 11.37
CA LEU A 3 14.00 -10.88 11.78
C LEU A 3 13.54 -9.60 11.05
N LEU A 4 14.37 -9.04 10.18
CA LEU A 4 14.09 -7.81 9.45
C LEU A 4 13.50 -8.14 8.08
N THR A 5 12.35 -7.52 7.78
CA THR A 5 11.76 -7.49 6.45
C THR A 5 12.28 -6.27 5.70
N THR A 6 12.94 -6.47 4.56
CA THR A 6 13.37 -5.38 3.68
C THR A 6 12.20 -4.92 2.83
N ILE A 7 12.03 -3.61 2.70
CA ILE A 7 11.05 -3.00 1.82
C ILE A 7 11.76 -2.65 0.51
N ASP A 8 11.20 -3.12 -0.61
CA ASP A 8 11.56 -2.63 -1.94
C ASP A 8 10.88 -1.27 -2.16
N THR A 9 11.64 -0.21 -2.40
CA THR A 9 11.06 1.11 -2.62
C THR A 9 10.61 1.34 -4.06
N ASN A 10 10.92 0.42 -4.98
CA ASN A 10 10.50 0.47 -6.39
C ASN A 10 10.00 -0.90 -6.90
N PRO A 11 8.89 -1.42 -6.33
CA PRO A 11 8.33 -2.70 -6.72
C PRO A 11 7.90 -2.74 -8.19
N ALA A 12 8.33 -3.77 -8.91
CA ALA A 12 8.10 -3.92 -10.35
C ALA A 12 6.71 -4.48 -10.74
N PHE A 13 5.87 -4.85 -9.77
CA PHE A 13 4.54 -5.39 -10.03
C PHE A 13 3.47 -4.30 -10.13
N THR A 14 2.34 -4.62 -10.76
CA THR A 14 1.25 -3.66 -10.95
C THR A 14 0.63 -3.24 -9.61
N PRO A 15 0.52 -1.94 -9.32
CA PRO A 15 -0.14 -1.47 -8.10
C PRO A 15 -1.64 -1.76 -8.12
N LYS A 16 -2.22 -1.83 -6.93
CA LYS A 16 -3.67 -1.67 -6.76
C LYS A 16 -4.02 -0.20 -6.87
N GLU A 17 -4.93 0.12 -7.79
CA GLU A 17 -5.47 1.48 -7.93
C GLU A 17 -6.73 1.65 -7.08
N ALA A 18 -6.88 2.84 -6.49
CA ALA A 18 -8.06 3.19 -5.69
C ALA A 18 -8.38 4.68 -5.78
N LEU A 19 -9.64 5.01 -5.53
CA LEU A 19 -10.13 6.37 -5.36
C LEU A 19 -10.50 6.59 -3.89
N PRO A 20 -10.51 7.85 -3.41
CA PRO A 20 -11.04 8.13 -2.09
C PRO A 20 -12.51 7.73 -2.02
N LEU A 21 -12.93 7.35 -0.81
CA LEU A 21 -14.36 7.22 -0.53
C LEU A 21 -15.03 8.60 -0.63
N PRO A 22 -16.28 8.70 -1.11
CA PRO A 22 -16.96 9.98 -1.31
C PRO A 22 -16.97 10.88 -0.06
N GLU A 23 -17.14 10.30 1.13
CA GLU A 23 -17.16 11.02 2.41
C GLU A 23 -15.80 11.57 2.84
N ARG A 24 -14.71 11.14 2.19
CA ARG A 24 -13.32 11.61 2.44
C ARG A 24 -12.81 12.55 1.36
N LEU A 25 -13.55 12.74 0.26
CA LEU A 25 -13.14 13.61 -0.83
C LEU A 25 -13.36 15.07 -0.45
N ILE A 26 -12.28 15.86 -0.40
CA ILE A 26 -12.37 17.31 -0.20
C ILE A 26 -12.59 18.02 -1.54
N SER A 27 -11.76 17.73 -2.53
CA SER A 27 -11.84 18.33 -3.86
C SER A 27 -11.07 17.53 -4.93
N GLY A 28 -11.41 17.74 -6.20
CA GLY A 28 -10.74 17.14 -7.36
C GLY A 28 -11.08 15.66 -7.58
N THR A 29 -10.17 14.96 -8.27
CA THR A 29 -10.27 13.52 -8.58
C THR A 29 -8.95 12.80 -8.25
N PRO A 30 -8.52 12.78 -6.97
CA PRO A 30 -7.28 12.12 -6.60
C PRO A 30 -7.38 10.61 -6.78
N SER A 31 -6.27 9.99 -7.17
CA SER A 31 -6.13 8.54 -7.35
C SER A 31 -4.90 8.04 -6.63
N PHE A 32 -5.01 6.89 -5.97
CA PHE A 32 -3.94 6.27 -5.20
C PHE A 32 -3.46 4.99 -5.88
N LYS A 33 -2.19 4.66 -5.65
CA LYS A 33 -1.54 3.42 -6.10
C LYS A 33 -0.87 2.75 -4.92
N THR A 34 -1.18 1.49 -4.70
CA THR A 34 -0.64 0.72 -3.58
C THR A 34 0.13 -0.50 -4.07
N TRP A 35 1.34 -0.69 -3.54
CA TRP A 35 2.17 -1.88 -3.71
C TRP A 35 2.38 -2.55 -2.35
N ALA A 36 1.48 -3.47 -1.99
CA ALA A 36 1.62 -4.28 -0.78
C ALA A 36 2.74 -5.32 -0.95
N GLN A 37 3.65 -5.44 0.01
CA GLN A 37 4.83 -6.32 -0.04
C GLN A 37 4.86 -7.37 1.06
N ASP A 38 4.27 -7.09 2.23
CA ASP A 38 4.19 -8.04 3.33
C ASP A 38 2.92 -7.85 4.17
N ALA A 39 2.47 -8.93 4.79
CA ALA A 39 1.37 -8.95 5.75
C ALA A 39 1.75 -9.84 6.95
N SER A 40 1.84 -9.24 8.14
CA SER A 40 2.27 -9.93 9.35
C SER A 40 1.30 -9.75 10.51
N LYS A 41 1.54 -10.50 11.61
CA LYS A 41 0.69 -10.52 12.82
C LYS A 41 -0.78 -10.85 12.53
N GLY A 42 -1.02 -11.80 11.61
CA GLY A 42 -2.37 -12.14 11.16
C GLY A 42 -3.02 -10.98 10.41
N GLU A 43 -2.30 -10.43 9.43
CA GLU A 43 -2.74 -9.32 8.55
C GLU A 43 -2.99 -7.97 9.25
N LYS A 44 -2.63 -7.84 10.52
CA LYS A 44 -2.75 -6.58 11.27
C LYS A 44 -1.71 -5.54 10.88
N VAL A 45 -0.58 -5.98 10.34
CA VAL A 45 0.50 -5.10 9.88
C VAL A 45 0.71 -5.37 8.42
N LEU A 46 0.40 -4.38 7.59
CA LEU A 46 0.64 -4.40 6.15
C LEU A 46 1.81 -3.47 5.84
N THR A 47 2.79 -3.99 5.11
CA THR A 47 3.99 -3.25 4.73
C THR A 47 4.03 -3.10 3.20
N GLY A 48 4.38 -1.92 2.72
CA GLY A 48 4.43 -1.63 1.29
C GLY A 48 4.50 -0.12 1.00
N VAL A 49 4.29 0.22 -0.26
CA VAL A 49 4.18 1.62 -0.74
C VAL A 49 2.70 1.95 -0.93
N TRP A 50 2.23 3.08 -0.41
CA TRP A 50 0.81 3.49 -0.39
C TRP A 50 0.61 4.88 -0.98
#